data_AF-A0ABD5W487-F1
#
_entry.id   AF-A0ABD5W487-F1
#
_cell.length_a   1.000
_cell.length_b   1.000
_cell.length_c   1.000
_cell.angle_alpha   90.00
_cell.angle_beta   90.00
_cell.angle_gamma   90.00
#
_symmetry.space_group_name_H-M   'P 1'
#
loop_
_entity.id
_entity.type
_entity.pdbx_description
1 polymer ?
#
loop_
_entity_poly.entity_id
_entity_poly.type
_entity_poly.pdbx_seq_one_letter_code
_entity_poly.pdbx_strand_id
1 'polypeptide(L)'
;MDLLDRYDVSPELAWVTAFVGAVVAVVGGALAFPQRVYDEVLWRYFIGPVRVDATEYDCLVYDKGSAEMLTSEATSCVADANQFVVTEGYTVTSTAGYIGILVFMLAGIYLLLDRFSLRPHRGFFYSLFPFMLFGGVLRTVEDSFIAAIDAGVTPGLEYPVSALLISPFIYFTVFAMALGSFLLGKFLHGRELTATWTRPIAGAGATVLTVSFVYLVALSVTTDYVSLYPGILAVTLGVATLCTVGVYYLADRVAPWVHEGTGRMGLVVIWAHAVDGAANVLANDWTQVWHGLDYGAKHPFNQFVMSTTNSLQGGTEILGTYVGEAWPFLLVKLAAPVLILALFDKQFMDESPRFAVMLLGAVVAVGLGPGTRDMVRVALGI
;
A
#
# COMPACT_ATOMS: atom_id res chain seq x y z
N MET A 1 -23.57 9.34 21.61
CA MET A 1 -23.24 8.50 22.79
C MET A 1 -24.48 7.85 23.41
N ASP A 2 -25.71 8.12 22.97
CA ASP A 2 -26.93 7.86 23.77
C ASP A 2 -27.75 6.59 23.41
N LEU A 3 -27.17 5.63 22.66
CA LEU A 3 -27.83 4.36 22.29
C LEU A 3 -27.13 3.12 22.86
N LEU A 4 -25.79 3.12 22.94
CA LEU A 4 -25.03 2.00 23.49
C LEU A 4 -25.16 1.92 25.01
N ASP A 5 -25.11 3.07 25.69
CA ASP A 5 -25.31 3.19 27.14
C ASP A 5 -26.71 2.75 27.57
N ARG A 6 -27.71 2.90 26.69
CA ARG A 6 -29.09 2.45 26.94
C ARG A 6 -29.22 0.91 26.96
N TYR A 7 -28.35 0.18 26.27
CA TYR A 7 -28.38 -1.28 26.16
C TYR A 7 -27.19 -1.98 26.84
N ASP A 8 -26.34 -1.24 27.58
CA ASP A 8 -25.13 -1.74 28.24
C ASP A 8 -24.19 -2.51 27.29
N VAL A 9 -24.09 -2.05 26.03
CA VAL A 9 -23.23 -2.68 25.01
C VAL A 9 -21.91 -1.92 24.94
N SER A 10 -20.79 -2.59 25.27
CA SER A 10 -19.48 -1.97 25.12
C SER A 10 -19.16 -1.69 23.63
N PRO A 11 -18.39 -0.64 23.31
CA PRO A 11 -18.01 -0.34 21.93
C PRO A 11 -17.32 -1.50 21.22
N GLU A 12 -16.53 -2.30 21.94
CA GLU A 12 -15.88 -3.50 21.40
C GLU A 12 -16.87 -4.60 21.07
N LEU A 13 -17.84 -4.85 21.95
CA LEU A 13 -18.88 -5.83 21.68
C LEU A 13 -19.73 -5.41 20.48
N ALA A 14 -20.07 -4.11 20.39
CA ALA A 14 -20.78 -3.57 19.24
C ALA A 14 -19.98 -3.76 17.94
N TRP A 15 -18.68 -3.44 17.94
CA TRP A 15 -17.82 -3.60 16.78
C TRP A 15 -17.68 -5.06 16.36
N VAL A 16 -17.41 -5.98 17.31
CA VAL A 16 -17.30 -7.42 17.03
C VAL A 16 -18.61 -7.99 16.51
N THR A 17 -19.74 -7.61 17.10
CA THR A 17 -21.07 -8.06 16.66
C THR A 17 -21.37 -7.56 15.25
N ALA A 18 -21.06 -6.29 14.95
CA ALA A 18 -21.21 -5.73 13.61
C ALA A 18 -20.30 -6.42 12.60
N PHE A 19 -19.05 -6.70 12.96
CA PHE A 19 -18.09 -7.41 12.11
C PHE A 19 -18.57 -8.83 11.79
N VAL A 20 -18.91 -9.61 12.81
CA VAL A 20 -19.42 -10.99 12.65
C VAL A 20 -20.73 -10.98 11.86
N GLY A 21 -21.65 -10.06 12.17
CA GLY A 21 -22.90 -9.91 11.45
C GLY A 21 -22.69 -9.59 9.97
N ALA A 22 -21.76 -8.68 9.64
CA ALA A 22 -21.40 -8.35 8.27
C ALA A 22 -20.80 -9.57 7.54
N VAL A 23 -19.88 -10.29 8.17
CA VAL A 23 -19.29 -11.52 7.59
C VAL A 23 -20.37 -12.57 7.33
N VAL A 24 -21.25 -12.85 8.31
CA VAL A 24 -22.34 -13.81 8.15
C VAL A 24 -23.32 -13.37 7.06
N ALA A 25 -23.64 -12.09 6.95
CA ALA A 25 -24.50 -11.56 5.90
C ALA A 25 -23.88 -11.71 4.51
N VAL A 26 -22.58 -11.39 4.37
CA VAL A 26 -21.86 -11.52 3.10
C VAL A 26 -21.72 -12.99 2.70
N VAL A 27 -21.28 -13.85 3.61
CA VAL A 27 -21.12 -15.29 3.34
C VAL A 27 -22.48 -15.95 3.09
N GLY A 28 -23.48 -15.67 3.92
CA GLY A 28 -24.84 -16.19 3.76
C GLY A 28 -25.47 -15.72 2.45
N GLY A 29 -25.27 -14.44 2.07
CA GLY A 29 -25.71 -13.89 0.80
C GLY A 29 -25.01 -14.54 -0.39
N ALA A 30 -23.70 -14.74 -0.32
CA ALA A 30 -22.92 -15.41 -1.36
C ALA A 30 -23.35 -16.87 -1.56
N LEU A 31 -23.69 -17.58 -0.49
CA LEU A 31 -24.16 -18.97 -0.57
C LEU A 31 -25.62 -19.08 -1.05
N ALA A 32 -26.50 -18.17 -0.61
CA ALA A 32 -27.91 -18.18 -0.98
C ALA A 32 -28.16 -17.63 -2.40
N PHE A 33 -27.34 -16.68 -2.86
CA PHE A 33 -27.48 -16.00 -4.14
C PHE A 33 -26.11 -15.86 -4.84
N PRO A 34 -25.48 -16.97 -5.26
CA PRO A 34 -24.12 -16.97 -5.79
C PRO A 34 -23.94 -16.03 -6.98
N GLN A 35 -24.85 -16.05 -7.96
CA GLN A 35 -24.75 -15.16 -9.12
C GLN A 35 -24.83 -13.67 -8.76
N ARG A 36 -25.75 -13.28 -7.86
CA ARG A 36 -26.00 -11.87 -7.55
C ARG A 36 -25.01 -11.29 -6.54
N VAL A 37 -24.57 -12.09 -5.57
CA VAL A 37 -23.72 -11.63 -4.47
C VAL A 37 -22.27 -12.05 -4.70
N TYR A 38 -22.01 -13.31 -5.03
CA TYR A 38 -20.66 -13.75 -5.29
C TYR A 38 -20.18 -13.25 -6.66
N ASP A 39 -20.77 -13.68 -7.76
CA ASP A 39 -20.23 -13.40 -9.11
C ASP A 39 -20.30 -11.90 -9.46
N GLU A 40 -21.49 -11.30 -9.40
CA GLU A 40 -21.72 -9.92 -9.84
C GLU A 40 -21.15 -8.84 -8.90
N VAL A 41 -20.86 -9.17 -7.63
CA VAL A 41 -20.38 -8.21 -6.63
C VAL A 41 -19.00 -8.59 -6.07
N LEU A 42 -18.91 -9.66 -5.28
CA LEU A 42 -17.66 -10.01 -4.59
C LEU A 42 -16.55 -10.37 -5.58
N TRP A 43 -16.84 -11.25 -6.52
CA TRP A 43 -15.92 -11.70 -7.52
C TRP A 43 -15.60 -10.57 -8.49
N ARG A 44 -16.61 -9.96 -9.12
CA ARG A 44 -16.41 -8.85 -10.06
C ARG A 44 -15.55 -7.71 -9.53
N TYR A 45 -15.77 -7.25 -8.30
CA TYR A 45 -15.13 -6.03 -7.79
C TYR A 45 -13.94 -6.27 -6.86
N PHE A 46 -13.85 -7.43 -6.21
CA PHE A 46 -12.87 -7.66 -5.15
C PHE A 46 -11.92 -8.83 -5.42
N ILE A 47 -12.43 -9.97 -5.92
CA ILE A 47 -11.60 -11.19 -6.09
C ILE A 47 -11.06 -11.31 -7.52
N GLY A 48 -11.89 -11.04 -8.51
CA GLY A 48 -11.58 -11.10 -9.93
C GLY A 48 -10.39 -10.21 -10.31
N PRO A 49 -10.35 -8.92 -9.92
CA PRO A 49 -9.21 -8.06 -10.23
C PRO A 49 -7.89 -8.58 -9.64
N VAL A 50 -7.95 -9.21 -8.47
CA VAL A 50 -6.78 -9.85 -7.82
C VAL A 50 -6.36 -11.10 -8.58
N ARG A 51 -7.31 -11.86 -9.12
CA ARG A 51 -7.00 -13.01 -9.98
C ARG A 51 -6.31 -12.56 -11.26
N VAL A 52 -6.78 -11.48 -11.89
CA VAL A 52 -6.15 -10.90 -13.09
C VAL A 52 -4.71 -10.47 -12.75
N ASP A 53 -4.50 -9.70 -11.67
CA ASP A 53 -3.16 -9.24 -11.22
C ASP A 53 -2.23 -10.40 -10.78
N ALA A 54 -2.76 -11.61 -10.55
CA ALA A 54 -2.00 -12.80 -10.14
C ALA A 54 -1.65 -13.76 -11.30
N THR A 55 -2.04 -13.43 -12.53
CA THR A 55 -1.95 -14.32 -13.70
C THR A 55 -1.45 -13.56 -14.93
N GLU A 56 -1.10 -14.28 -16.00
CA GLU A 56 -0.69 -13.71 -17.30
C GLU A 56 -1.82 -13.04 -18.09
N TYR A 57 -3.07 -13.08 -17.59
CA TYR A 57 -4.23 -12.59 -18.32
C TYR A 57 -4.37 -11.06 -18.15
N ASP A 58 -4.52 -10.32 -19.26
CA ASP A 58 -4.85 -8.89 -19.23
C ASP A 58 -6.25 -8.60 -18.66
N CYS A 59 -7.17 -9.54 -18.87
CA CYS A 59 -8.56 -9.44 -18.43
C CYS A 59 -9.22 -10.82 -18.34
N LEU A 60 -10.35 -10.88 -17.64
CA LEU A 60 -11.23 -12.03 -17.59
C LEU A 60 -12.66 -11.60 -17.94
N VAL A 61 -13.32 -12.37 -18.80
CA VAL A 61 -14.72 -12.10 -19.19
C VAL A 61 -15.62 -13.15 -18.55
N TYR A 62 -16.60 -12.69 -17.76
CA TYR A 62 -17.60 -13.58 -17.16
C TYR A 62 -18.90 -13.53 -17.96
N ASP A 63 -19.39 -14.69 -18.38
CA ASP A 63 -20.68 -14.84 -19.05
C ASP A 63 -21.79 -15.22 -18.06
N LYS A 64 -22.79 -14.35 -17.92
CA LYS A 64 -23.90 -14.56 -16.98
C LYS A 64 -24.87 -15.65 -17.42
N GLY A 65 -24.93 -15.94 -18.72
CA GLY A 65 -25.82 -16.94 -19.29
C GLY A 65 -25.34 -18.37 -19.03
N SER A 66 -24.04 -18.61 -19.21
CA SER A 66 -23.43 -19.91 -18.91
C SER A 66 -22.87 -20.02 -17.48
N ALA A 67 -22.71 -18.89 -16.78
CA ALA A 67 -21.99 -18.80 -15.50
C ALA A 67 -20.54 -19.29 -15.61
N GLU A 68 -19.91 -19.06 -16.78
CA GLU A 68 -18.55 -19.49 -17.07
C GLU A 68 -17.61 -18.30 -17.28
N MET A 69 -16.34 -18.57 -16.98
CA MET A 69 -15.23 -17.67 -17.16
C MET A 69 -14.57 -17.92 -18.51
N LEU A 70 -14.59 -16.91 -19.38
CA LEU A 70 -13.90 -16.89 -20.66
C LEU A 70 -12.53 -16.23 -20.45
N THR A 71 -11.46 -16.89 -20.92
CA THR A 71 -10.08 -16.40 -20.82
C THR A 71 -9.72 -15.46 -21.98
N SER A 72 -8.70 -14.62 -21.77
CA SER A 72 -8.30 -13.55 -22.70
C SER A 72 -7.83 -14.06 -24.07
N GLU A 73 -7.23 -15.25 -24.17
CA GLU A 73 -6.85 -15.85 -25.47
C GLU A 73 -8.04 -16.01 -26.44
N ALA A 74 -9.28 -16.01 -25.94
CA ALA A 74 -10.49 -16.14 -26.72
C ALA A 74 -11.27 -14.82 -26.96
N THR A 75 -10.93 -13.70 -26.31
CA THR A 75 -11.78 -12.48 -26.33
C THR A 75 -11.01 -11.16 -26.21
N SER A 76 -11.50 -10.09 -26.85
CA SER A 76 -10.85 -8.77 -26.93
C SER A 76 -11.01 -7.87 -25.69
N CYS A 77 -11.19 -8.44 -24.48
CA CYS A 77 -11.58 -7.70 -23.27
C CYS A 77 -12.83 -6.81 -23.45
N VAL A 78 -13.70 -7.18 -24.38
CA VAL A 78 -14.98 -6.52 -24.64
C VAL A 78 -16.09 -7.37 -24.03
N ALA A 79 -16.99 -6.72 -23.29
CA ALA A 79 -18.18 -7.38 -22.74
C ALA A 79 -19.37 -7.21 -23.69
N ASP A 80 -20.05 -8.31 -24.00
CA ASP A 80 -21.40 -8.29 -24.56
C ASP A 80 -22.47 -8.01 -23.49
N ALA A 81 -23.73 -7.84 -23.92
CA ALA A 81 -24.85 -7.46 -23.05
C ALA A 81 -25.07 -8.38 -21.82
N ASN A 82 -24.70 -9.65 -21.91
CA ASN A 82 -24.81 -10.63 -20.83
C ASN A 82 -23.47 -10.94 -20.14
N GLN A 83 -22.44 -10.14 -20.38
CA GLN A 83 -21.11 -10.36 -19.86
C GLN A 83 -20.64 -9.18 -19.00
N PHE A 84 -19.63 -9.41 -18.18
CA PHE A 84 -18.83 -8.33 -17.63
C PHE A 84 -17.36 -8.67 -17.69
N VAL A 85 -16.54 -7.66 -17.98
CA VAL A 85 -15.08 -7.77 -18.00
C VAL A 85 -14.54 -7.34 -16.66
N VAL A 86 -13.54 -8.08 -16.20
CA VAL A 86 -12.73 -7.75 -15.05
C VAL A 86 -11.30 -7.57 -15.54
N THR A 87 -10.70 -6.43 -15.18
CA THR A 87 -9.30 -6.10 -15.45
C THR A 87 -8.56 -5.96 -14.12
N GLU A 88 -7.23 -5.90 -14.19
CA GLU A 88 -6.44 -5.53 -13.02
C GLU A 88 -6.77 -4.11 -12.53
N GLY A 89 -6.44 -3.83 -11.27
CA GLY A 89 -6.60 -2.52 -10.66
C GLY A 89 -7.94 -2.28 -9.95
N TYR A 90 -8.29 -1.00 -9.77
CA TYR A 90 -9.41 -0.57 -8.94
C TYR A 90 -10.50 0.14 -9.76
N THR A 91 -11.75 -0.25 -9.52
CA THR A 91 -12.93 0.48 -9.98
C THR A 91 -13.35 1.50 -8.92
N VAL A 92 -14.20 2.47 -9.26
CA VAL A 92 -14.82 3.37 -8.27
C VAL A 92 -15.54 2.57 -7.18
N THR A 93 -16.27 1.52 -7.57
CA THR A 93 -17.01 0.64 -6.66
C THR A 93 -16.07 -0.07 -5.68
N SER A 94 -15.02 -0.71 -6.19
CA SER A 94 -14.07 -1.42 -5.32
C SER A 94 -13.27 -0.45 -4.44
N THR A 95 -12.91 0.73 -4.97
CA THR A 95 -12.27 1.80 -4.19
C THR A 95 -13.14 2.24 -3.01
N ALA A 96 -14.41 2.54 -3.26
CA ALA A 96 -15.34 2.93 -2.20
C ALA A 96 -15.54 1.80 -1.17
N GLY A 97 -15.64 0.55 -1.65
CA GLY A 97 -15.73 -0.64 -0.80
C GLY A 97 -14.51 -0.80 0.11
N TYR A 98 -13.30 -0.67 -0.44
CA TYR A 98 -12.05 -0.74 0.32
C TYR A 98 -11.91 0.37 1.34
N ILE A 99 -12.29 1.60 1.00
CA ILE A 99 -12.31 2.72 1.96
C ILE A 99 -13.28 2.42 3.10
N GLY A 100 -14.48 1.91 2.81
CA GLY A 100 -15.46 1.53 3.82
C GLY A 100 -14.95 0.45 4.77
N ILE A 101 -14.36 -0.62 4.21
CA ILE A 101 -13.73 -1.70 4.99
C ILE A 101 -12.59 -1.13 5.84
N LEU A 102 -11.73 -0.31 5.26
CA LEU A 102 -10.59 0.28 5.95
C LEU A 102 -11.03 1.13 7.14
N VAL A 103 -11.98 2.05 6.95
CA VAL A 103 -12.51 2.90 8.03
C VAL A 103 -13.12 2.05 9.15
N PHE A 104 -13.93 1.04 8.79
CA PHE A 104 -14.50 0.13 9.78
C PHE A 104 -13.41 -0.64 10.55
N MET A 105 -12.39 -1.14 9.87
CA MET A 105 -11.28 -1.87 10.48
C MET A 105 -10.39 -0.97 11.34
N LEU A 106 -10.17 0.28 10.96
CA LEU A 106 -9.42 1.25 11.77
C LEU A 106 -10.09 1.51 13.12
N ALA A 107 -11.43 1.54 13.18
CA ALA A 107 -12.16 1.62 14.44
C ALA A 107 -11.88 0.39 15.32
N GLY A 108 -11.87 -0.82 14.73
CA GLY A 108 -11.50 -2.05 15.44
C GLY A 108 -10.07 -2.04 15.95
N ILE A 109 -9.12 -1.57 15.15
CA ILE A 109 -7.71 -1.41 15.54
C ILE A 109 -7.58 -0.40 16.67
N TYR A 110 -8.29 0.72 16.62
CA TYR A 110 -8.31 1.70 17.69
C TYR A 110 -8.78 1.08 19.01
N LEU A 111 -9.91 0.38 18.99
CA LEU A 111 -10.47 -0.33 20.16
C LEU A 111 -9.53 -1.43 20.68
N LEU A 112 -8.92 -2.20 19.79
CA LEU A 112 -7.95 -3.24 20.14
C LEU A 112 -6.72 -2.65 20.81
N LEU A 113 -6.11 -1.64 20.17
CA LEU A 113 -4.94 -1.01 20.72
C LEU A 113 -5.29 -0.36 22.05
N ASP A 114 -6.53 0.12 22.26
CA ASP A 114 -6.97 0.77 23.51
C ASP A 114 -6.69 -0.03 24.78
N ARG A 115 -6.62 -1.35 24.64
CA ARG A 115 -6.25 -2.28 25.71
C ARG A 115 -4.76 -2.25 26.09
N PHE A 116 -3.93 -1.52 25.36
CA PHE A 116 -2.48 -1.46 25.55
C PHE A 116 -1.96 -0.03 25.69
N SER A 117 -1.02 0.16 26.61
CA SER A 117 -0.24 1.41 26.71
C SER A 117 0.72 1.52 25.54
N LEU A 118 0.55 2.52 24.66
CA LEU A 118 1.46 2.77 23.53
C LEU A 118 2.65 3.66 23.91
N ARG A 119 2.85 3.97 25.20
CA ARG A 119 3.98 4.77 25.63
C ARG A 119 5.30 3.98 25.54
N PRO A 120 6.40 4.61 25.07
CA PRO A 120 6.47 5.96 24.49
C PRO A 120 5.93 5.99 23.04
N HIS A 121 5.01 6.92 22.74
CA HIS A 121 4.29 6.99 21.45
C HIS A 121 5.22 7.14 20.23
N ARG A 122 6.29 7.93 20.35
CA ARG A 122 7.30 8.06 19.29
C ARG A 122 8.01 6.74 19.02
N GLY A 123 8.29 5.96 20.08
CA GLY A 123 8.91 4.64 19.96
C GLY A 123 8.00 3.66 19.22
N PHE A 124 6.69 3.72 19.46
CA PHE A 124 5.70 2.95 18.70
C PHE A 124 5.75 3.30 17.21
N PHE A 125 5.65 4.59 16.86
CA PHE A 125 5.71 5.08 15.50
C PHE A 125 6.95 4.56 14.75
N TYR A 126 8.15 4.78 15.30
CA TYR A 126 9.39 4.32 14.65
C TYR A 126 9.52 2.81 14.58
N SER A 127 8.91 2.07 15.51
CA SER A 127 8.99 0.60 15.51
C SER A 127 8.22 -0.05 14.35
N LEU A 128 7.22 0.64 13.80
CA LEU A 128 6.43 0.15 12.68
C LEU A 128 7.04 0.48 11.31
N PHE A 129 7.99 1.40 11.25
CA PHE A 129 8.60 1.86 10.00
C PHE A 129 9.16 0.72 9.13
N PRO A 130 9.88 -0.30 9.67
CA PRO A 130 10.33 -1.43 8.85
C PRO A 130 9.20 -2.25 8.23
N PHE A 131 8.05 -2.38 8.90
CA PHE A 131 6.88 -3.06 8.34
C PHE A 131 6.25 -2.29 7.17
N MET A 132 6.33 -0.96 7.19
CA MET A 132 5.81 -0.12 6.11
C MET A 132 6.64 -0.27 4.83
N LEU A 133 7.97 -0.40 4.96
CA LEU A 133 8.85 -0.76 3.84
C LEU A 133 8.64 -2.21 3.39
N PHE A 134 8.52 -3.13 4.36
CA PHE A 134 8.31 -4.55 4.09
C PHE A 134 7.08 -4.79 3.22
N GLY A 135 5.97 -4.07 3.44
CA GLY A 135 4.77 -4.23 2.62
C GLY A 135 5.02 -4.00 1.13
N GLY A 136 5.79 -2.97 0.77
CA GLY A 136 6.16 -2.70 -0.62
C GLY A 136 7.10 -3.76 -1.19
N VAL A 137 8.13 -4.16 -0.44
CA VAL A 137 9.07 -5.23 -0.86
C VAL A 137 8.36 -6.57 -1.03
N LEU A 138 7.45 -6.92 -0.11
CA LEU A 138 6.65 -8.14 -0.19
C LEU A 138 5.72 -8.13 -1.41
N ARG A 139 5.19 -6.96 -1.78
CA ARG A 139 4.43 -6.82 -3.03
C ARG A 139 5.33 -7.06 -4.25
N THR A 140 6.58 -6.61 -4.22
CA THR A 140 7.55 -6.90 -5.30
C THR A 140 7.96 -8.37 -5.35
N VAL A 141 7.96 -9.10 -4.22
CA VAL A 141 8.10 -10.56 -4.23
C VAL A 141 6.99 -11.21 -5.04
N GLU A 142 5.75 -10.72 -4.92
CA GLU A 142 4.66 -11.20 -5.78
C GLU A 142 4.87 -10.78 -7.24
N ASP A 143 5.28 -9.54 -7.51
CA ASP A 143 5.59 -9.11 -8.89
C ASP A 143 6.66 -10.04 -9.54
N SER A 144 7.63 -10.55 -8.75
CA SER A 144 8.63 -11.53 -9.24
C SER A 144 8.05 -12.89 -9.59
N PHE A 145 6.89 -13.27 -9.03
CA PHE A 145 6.18 -14.49 -9.40
C PHE A 145 5.51 -14.35 -10.76
N ILE A 146 4.98 -13.16 -11.08
CA ILE A 146 4.45 -12.85 -12.40
C ILE A 146 5.57 -12.92 -13.44
N ALA A 147 6.72 -12.28 -13.17
CA ALA A 147 7.89 -12.37 -14.04
C ALA A 147 8.38 -13.82 -14.26
N ALA A 148 8.28 -14.68 -13.25
CA ALA A 148 8.59 -16.10 -13.39
C ALA A 148 7.60 -16.83 -14.32
N ILE A 149 6.30 -16.57 -14.18
CA ILE A 149 5.24 -17.13 -15.04
C ILE A 149 5.48 -16.73 -16.49
N ASP A 150 5.74 -15.44 -16.75
CA ASP A 150 6.00 -14.90 -18.10
C ASP A 150 7.25 -15.54 -18.73
N ALA A 151 8.23 -15.92 -17.90
CA ALA A 151 9.42 -16.64 -18.33
C ALA A 151 9.22 -18.17 -18.48
N GLY A 152 8.00 -18.68 -18.30
CA GLY A 152 7.68 -20.10 -18.35
C GLY A 152 8.22 -20.92 -17.17
N VAL A 153 8.49 -20.26 -16.04
CA VAL A 153 9.04 -20.86 -14.81
C VAL A 153 7.96 -20.92 -13.73
N THR A 154 7.94 -22.01 -12.97
CA THR A 154 7.04 -22.15 -11.81
C THR A 154 7.39 -21.11 -10.73
N PRO A 155 6.44 -20.24 -10.32
CA PRO A 155 6.71 -19.25 -9.28
C PRO A 155 6.87 -19.90 -7.90
N GLY A 156 7.51 -19.19 -6.97
CA GLY A 156 7.69 -19.68 -5.60
C GLY A 156 6.37 -19.85 -4.83
N LEU A 157 5.33 -19.12 -5.23
CA LEU A 157 3.97 -19.26 -4.70
C LEU A 157 2.95 -19.05 -5.82
N GLU A 158 2.11 -20.04 -6.07
CA GLU A 158 1.07 -19.98 -7.10
C GLU A 158 -0.25 -19.38 -6.56
N TYR A 159 -1.05 -18.84 -7.47
CA TYR A 159 -2.45 -18.54 -7.19
C TYR A 159 -3.19 -19.84 -6.79
N PRO A 160 -4.07 -19.84 -5.77
CA PRO A 160 -4.65 -18.70 -5.08
C PRO A 160 -3.85 -18.16 -3.89
N VAL A 161 -2.75 -18.78 -3.49
CA VAL A 161 -2.05 -18.39 -2.26
C VAL A 161 -1.26 -17.09 -2.45
N SER A 162 -0.72 -16.86 -3.67
CA SER A 162 -0.06 -15.59 -4.03
C SER A 162 -0.96 -14.36 -3.84
N ALA A 163 -2.28 -14.53 -3.91
CA ALA A 163 -3.25 -13.45 -3.68
C ALA A 163 -3.09 -12.78 -2.30
N LEU A 164 -2.55 -13.48 -1.30
CA LEU A 164 -2.23 -12.90 0.02
C LEU A 164 -1.15 -11.81 -0.02
N LEU A 165 -0.38 -11.74 -1.10
CA LEU A 165 0.67 -10.76 -1.35
C LEU A 165 0.21 -9.65 -2.30
N ILE A 166 -1.03 -9.71 -2.80
CA ILE A 166 -1.62 -8.73 -3.71
C ILE A 166 -2.58 -7.82 -2.93
N SER A 167 -2.73 -6.58 -3.37
CA SER A 167 -3.73 -5.68 -2.78
C SER A 167 -5.15 -6.14 -3.11
N PRO A 168 -6.09 -6.07 -2.16
CA PRO A 168 -5.98 -5.48 -0.82
C PRO A 168 -5.43 -6.46 0.24
N PHE A 169 -5.33 -7.76 -0.04
CA PHE A 169 -5.06 -8.80 0.95
C PHE A 169 -3.72 -8.64 1.64
N ILE A 170 -2.71 -8.13 0.92
CA ILE A 170 -1.39 -7.82 1.52
C ILE A 170 -1.48 -6.87 2.71
N TYR A 171 -2.45 -5.95 2.76
CA TYR A 171 -2.63 -5.09 3.92
C TYR A 171 -2.98 -5.91 5.17
N PHE A 172 -3.82 -6.94 5.03
CA PHE A 172 -4.15 -7.86 6.12
C PHE A 172 -2.97 -8.75 6.50
N THR A 173 -2.20 -9.23 5.52
CA THR A 173 -0.99 -10.03 5.73
C THR A 173 0.05 -9.24 6.55
N VAL A 174 0.41 -8.05 6.10
CA VAL A 174 1.38 -7.17 6.78
C VAL A 174 0.84 -6.73 8.14
N PHE A 175 -0.45 -6.40 8.23
CA PHE A 175 -1.09 -6.05 9.50
C PHE A 175 -1.03 -7.20 10.51
N ALA A 176 -1.34 -8.43 10.12
CA ALA A 176 -1.29 -9.59 11.01
C ALA A 176 0.14 -9.85 11.51
N MET A 177 1.14 -9.70 10.64
CA MET A 177 2.55 -9.82 11.01
C MET A 177 2.99 -8.70 11.98
N ALA A 178 2.60 -7.46 11.70
CA ALA A 178 2.90 -6.31 12.56
C ALA A 178 2.19 -6.41 13.92
N LEU A 179 0.92 -6.81 13.94
CA LEU A 179 0.15 -7.03 15.15
C LEU A 179 0.71 -8.20 15.97
N GLY A 180 1.03 -9.33 15.33
CA GLY A 180 1.67 -10.46 15.99
C GLY A 180 3.01 -10.08 16.62
N SER A 181 3.82 -9.30 15.90
CA SER A 181 5.08 -8.75 16.40
C SER A 181 4.88 -7.76 17.56
N PHE A 182 3.84 -6.93 17.48
CA PHE A 182 3.44 -6.03 18.56
C PHE A 182 3.05 -6.79 19.84
N LEU A 183 2.17 -7.79 19.71
CA LEU A 183 1.74 -8.62 20.82
C LEU A 183 2.90 -9.40 21.43
N LEU A 184 3.78 -9.97 20.60
CA LEU A 184 5.01 -10.62 21.04
C LEU A 184 5.93 -9.65 21.77
N GLY A 185 6.14 -8.45 21.23
CA GLY A 185 6.95 -7.41 21.87
C GLY A 185 6.41 -6.99 23.23
N LYS A 186 5.08 -6.86 23.37
CA LYS A 186 4.41 -6.62 24.65
C LYS A 186 4.58 -7.78 25.63
N PHE A 187 4.41 -9.01 25.17
CA PHE A 187 4.59 -10.21 25.97
C PHE A 187 6.02 -10.35 26.50
N LEU A 188 7.03 -10.22 25.63
CA LEU A 188 8.45 -10.31 25.99
C LEU A 188 8.85 -9.23 27.01
N HIS A 189 8.33 -8.02 26.83
CA HIS A 189 8.57 -6.93 27.77
C HIS A 189 7.90 -7.18 29.13
N GLY A 190 6.67 -7.71 29.14
CA GLY A 190 5.98 -8.10 30.37
C GLY A 190 6.64 -9.26 31.12
N ARG A 191 7.48 -10.05 30.44
CA ARG A 191 8.33 -11.09 31.03
C ARG A 191 9.74 -10.60 31.38
N GLU A 192 10.01 -9.31 31.25
CA GLU A 192 11.32 -8.69 31.52
C GLU A 192 12.46 -9.22 30.64
N LEU A 193 12.14 -9.88 29.52
CA LEU A 193 13.14 -10.42 28.58
C LEU A 193 13.75 -9.34 27.67
N THR A 194 13.07 -8.19 27.56
CA THR A 194 13.50 -7.08 26.69
C THR A 194 13.32 -5.75 27.40
N ALA A 195 14.35 -4.90 27.34
CA ALA A 195 14.33 -3.57 27.95
C ALA A 195 13.20 -2.67 27.44
N THR A 196 12.78 -2.82 26.18
CA THR A 196 11.63 -2.10 25.61
C THR A 196 10.80 -3.04 24.74
N TRP A 197 9.49 -2.78 24.67
CA TRP A 197 8.57 -3.54 23.81
C TRP A 197 8.66 -3.13 22.33
N THR A 198 9.26 -1.98 22.01
CA THR A 198 9.37 -1.44 20.64
C THR A 198 10.51 -2.05 19.83
N ARG A 199 11.60 -2.46 20.49
CA ARG A 199 12.77 -3.07 19.80
C ARG A 199 12.44 -4.40 19.14
N PRO A 200 11.72 -5.35 19.80
CA PRO A 200 11.31 -6.59 19.14
C PRO A 200 10.45 -6.36 17.89
N ILE A 201 9.57 -5.36 17.91
CA ILE A 201 8.72 -5.01 16.76
C ILE A 201 9.58 -4.52 15.59
N ALA A 202 10.45 -3.54 15.85
CA ALA A 202 11.35 -3.01 14.85
C ALA A 202 12.29 -4.09 14.29
N GLY A 203 12.80 -4.97 15.17
CA GLY A 203 13.64 -6.10 14.80
C GLY A 203 12.91 -7.08 13.90
N ALA A 204 11.70 -7.51 14.27
CA ALA A 204 10.88 -8.42 13.46
C ALA A 204 10.58 -7.83 12.08
N GLY A 205 10.15 -6.56 12.02
CA GLY A 205 9.90 -5.85 10.78
C GLY A 205 11.15 -5.74 9.90
N ALA A 206 12.30 -5.41 10.49
CA ALA A 206 13.58 -5.35 9.79
C ALA A 206 14.00 -6.73 9.28
N THR A 207 13.81 -7.79 10.07
CA THR A 207 14.11 -9.16 9.65
C THR A 207 13.29 -9.57 8.44
N VAL A 208 11.96 -9.39 8.46
CA VAL A 208 11.11 -9.78 7.31
C VAL A 208 11.41 -8.92 6.08
N LEU A 209 11.65 -7.62 6.27
CA LEU A 209 12.11 -6.73 5.20
C LEU A 209 13.42 -7.24 4.56
N THR A 210 14.44 -7.51 5.37
CA THR A 210 15.74 -7.98 4.89
C THR A 210 15.63 -9.33 4.21
N VAL A 211 14.88 -10.28 4.78
CA VAL A 211 14.68 -11.61 4.16
C VAL A 211 14.02 -11.49 2.80
N SER A 212 12.94 -10.71 2.67
CA SER A 212 12.25 -10.51 1.39
C SER A 212 13.13 -9.77 0.37
N PHE A 213 13.90 -8.77 0.80
CA PHE A 213 14.81 -8.06 -0.10
C PHE A 213 15.98 -8.94 -0.56
N VAL A 214 16.57 -9.74 0.35
CA VAL A 214 17.62 -10.70 0.01
C VAL A 214 17.10 -11.77 -0.95
N TYR A 215 15.86 -12.22 -0.79
CA TYR A 215 15.22 -13.13 -1.75
C TYR A 215 15.19 -12.53 -3.17
N LEU A 216 14.76 -11.27 -3.30
CA LEU A 216 14.72 -10.59 -4.60
C LEU A 216 16.11 -10.41 -5.22
N VAL A 217 17.10 -10.02 -4.41
CA VAL A 217 18.51 -9.93 -4.86
C VAL A 217 19.07 -11.30 -5.24
N ALA A 218 18.65 -12.37 -4.56
CA ALA A 218 19.04 -13.72 -4.95
C ALA A 218 18.48 -14.06 -6.34
N LEU A 219 17.20 -13.78 -6.60
CA LEU A 219 16.60 -13.97 -7.93
C LEU A 219 17.35 -13.21 -9.02
N SER A 220 17.77 -11.97 -8.77
CA SER A 220 18.51 -11.19 -9.77
C SER A 220 19.88 -11.75 -10.15
N VAL A 221 20.40 -12.70 -9.37
CA VAL A 221 21.70 -13.34 -9.61
C VAL A 221 21.53 -14.80 -10.07
N THR A 222 20.42 -15.45 -9.71
CA THR A 222 20.17 -16.87 -10.00
C THR A 222 19.21 -17.11 -11.16
N THR A 223 18.58 -16.08 -11.69
CA THR A 223 17.56 -16.18 -12.74
C THR A 223 17.78 -15.15 -13.84
N ASP A 224 17.26 -15.43 -15.04
CA ASP A 224 17.37 -14.53 -16.20
C ASP A 224 16.15 -13.58 -16.33
N TYR A 225 15.09 -13.79 -15.54
CA TYR A 225 13.84 -13.01 -15.60
C TYR A 225 13.76 -11.88 -14.56
N VAL A 226 14.70 -11.80 -13.63
CA VAL A 226 14.86 -10.67 -12.70
C VAL A 226 16.24 -10.07 -12.92
N SER A 227 16.31 -8.74 -13.04
CA SER A 227 17.57 -7.99 -13.13
C SER A 227 17.80 -7.20 -11.84
N LEU A 228 18.95 -6.52 -11.72
CA LEU A 228 19.17 -5.57 -10.62
C LEU A 228 19.93 -4.34 -11.13
N TYR A 229 19.27 -3.19 -11.07
CA TYR A 229 19.77 -1.87 -11.39
C TYR A 229 19.91 -1.05 -10.10
N PRO A 230 20.99 -1.23 -9.32
CA PRO A 230 21.12 -0.60 -8.00
C PRO A 230 21.18 0.94 -8.09
N GLY A 231 21.53 1.49 -9.26
CA GLY A 231 21.48 2.91 -9.53
C GLY A 231 20.08 3.51 -9.36
N ILE A 232 19.01 2.77 -9.68
CA ILE A 232 17.63 3.23 -9.53
C ILE A 232 17.29 3.43 -8.05
N LEU A 233 17.66 2.48 -7.19
CA LEU A 233 17.51 2.61 -5.74
C LEU A 233 18.28 3.82 -5.21
N ALA A 234 19.55 3.97 -5.62
CA ALA A 234 20.40 5.06 -5.17
C ALA A 234 19.86 6.44 -5.57
N VAL A 235 19.40 6.58 -6.82
CA VAL A 235 18.82 7.84 -7.33
C VAL A 235 17.48 8.13 -6.67
N THR A 236 16.58 7.14 -6.56
CA THR A 236 15.27 7.31 -5.90
C THR A 236 15.43 7.79 -4.46
N LEU A 237 16.24 7.07 -3.67
CA LEU A 237 16.47 7.40 -2.27
C LEU A 237 17.25 8.70 -2.11
N GLY A 238 18.19 8.99 -3.01
CA GLY A 238 18.95 10.24 -3.05
C GLY A 238 18.06 11.44 -3.29
N VAL A 239 17.24 11.41 -4.35
CA VAL A 239 16.27 12.47 -4.68
C VAL A 239 15.26 12.63 -3.54
N ALA A 240 14.66 11.54 -3.06
CA ALA A 240 13.70 11.59 -1.96
C ALA A 240 14.30 12.22 -0.69
N THR A 241 15.54 11.86 -0.35
CA THR A 241 16.24 12.39 0.83
C THR A 241 16.57 13.87 0.67
N LEU A 242 17.09 14.28 -0.49
CA LEU A 242 17.41 15.69 -0.78
C LEU A 242 16.16 16.56 -0.77
N CYS A 243 15.09 16.12 -1.43
CA CYS A 243 13.80 16.80 -1.40
C CYS A 243 13.24 16.90 0.02
N THR A 244 13.31 15.82 0.80
CA THR A 244 12.86 15.80 2.20
C THR A 244 13.62 16.83 3.04
N VAL A 245 14.95 16.82 2.97
CA VAL A 245 15.79 17.75 3.73
C VAL A 245 15.48 19.20 3.31
N GLY A 246 15.37 19.46 2.00
CA GLY A 246 15.06 20.78 1.47
C GLY A 246 13.69 21.29 1.92
N VAL A 247 12.64 20.47 1.79
CA VAL A 247 11.27 20.81 2.18
C VAL A 247 11.15 20.98 3.70
N TYR A 248 11.70 20.05 4.48
CA TYR A 248 11.65 20.13 5.94
C TYR A 248 12.38 21.38 6.46
N TYR A 249 13.56 21.68 5.92
CA TYR A 249 14.30 22.88 6.29
C TYR A 249 13.61 24.17 5.87
N LEU A 250 13.02 24.20 4.67
CA LEU A 250 12.24 25.34 4.20
C LEU A 250 11.01 25.56 5.10
N ALA A 251 10.29 24.50 5.44
CA ALA A 251 9.14 24.56 6.35
C ALA A 251 9.56 25.06 7.74
N ASP A 252 10.66 24.57 8.33
CA ASP A 252 11.20 25.08 9.59
C ASP A 252 11.54 26.59 9.53
N ARG A 253 11.98 27.07 8.37
CA ARG A 253 12.35 28.48 8.15
C ARG A 253 11.14 29.41 8.00
N VAL A 254 10.12 28.99 7.25
CA VAL A 254 8.99 29.88 6.87
C VAL A 254 7.72 29.63 7.69
N ALA A 255 7.57 28.42 8.22
CA ALA A 255 6.38 27.94 8.93
C ALA A 255 6.77 26.90 10.01
N PRO A 256 7.57 27.27 11.03
CA PRO A 256 8.09 26.34 12.02
C PRO A 256 7.00 25.56 12.78
N TRP A 257 5.80 26.17 12.91
CA TRP A 257 4.63 25.56 13.54
C TRP A 257 4.21 24.22 12.90
N VAL A 258 4.55 23.97 11.64
CA VAL A 258 4.25 22.72 10.92
C VAL A 258 4.97 21.50 11.55
N HIS A 259 6.11 21.70 12.22
CA HIS A 259 6.91 20.60 12.78
C HIS A 259 6.95 20.62 14.31
N GLU A 260 6.26 21.57 14.95
CA GLU A 260 6.29 21.75 16.38
C GLU A 260 5.74 20.55 17.17
N GLY A 261 4.65 19.93 16.70
CA GLY A 261 4.07 18.75 17.35
C GLY A 261 4.77 17.45 16.97
N THR A 262 5.10 17.29 15.68
CA THR A 262 5.64 16.02 15.16
C THR A 262 7.14 15.87 15.32
N GLY A 263 7.88 16.99 15.35
CA GLY A 263 9.35 17.01 15.31
C GLY A 263 9.91 16.11 14.21
N ARG A 264 10.89 15.27 14.57
CA ARG A 264 11.56 14.34 13.64
C ARG A 264 10.64 13.27 13.02
N MET A 265 9.43 13.04 13.53
CA MET A 265 8.47 12.17 12.83
C MET A 265 8.04 12.79 11.50
N GLY A 266 8.03 14.13 11.42
CA GLY A 266 7.73 14.87 10.19
C GLY A 266 8.71 14.55 9.05
N LEU A 267 10.01 14.34 9.36
CA LEU A 267 10.99 13.89 8.38
C LEU A 267 10.59 12.55 7.76
N VAL A 268 10.16 11.59 8.58
CA VAL A 268 9.74 10.27 8.09
C VAL A 268 8.50 10.36 7.22
N VAL A 269 7.54 11.22 7.61
CA VAL A 269 6.31 11.45 6.84
C VAL A 269 6.63 12.07 5.48
N ILE A 270 7.42 13.14 5.42
CA ILE A 270 7.80 13.75 4.14
C ILE A 270 8.62 12.77 3.31
N TRP A 271 9.58 12.08 3.91
CA TRP A 271 10.42 11.09 3.22
C TRP A 271 9.61 9.95 2.62
N ALA A 272 8.63 9.43 3.35
CA ALA A 272 7.74 8.37 2.87
C ALA A 272 7.06 8.72 1.54
N HIS A 273 6.51 9.93 1.46
CA HIS A 273 5.85 10.39 0.25
C HIS A 273 6.85 10.87 -0.81
N ALA A 274 8.02 11.38 -0.42
CA ALA A 274 9.08 11.74 -1.35
C ALA A 274 9.64 10.51 -2.09
N VAL A 275 9.79 9.37 -1.39
CA VAL A 275 10.16 8.08 -2.00
C VAL A 275 9.13 7.68 -3.05
N ASP A 276 7.84 7.78 -2.72
CA ASP A 276 6.73 7.49 -3.64
C ASP A 276 6.74 8.40 -4.87
N GLY A 277 6.81 9.72 -4.66
CA GLY A 277 6.88 10.68 -5.75
C GLY A 277 8.11 10.47 -6.65
N ALA A 278 9.28 10.21 -6.07
CA ALA A 278 10.51 10.00 -6.81
C ALA A 278 10.50 8.66 -7.57
N ALA A 279 10.04 7.58 -6.93
CA ALA A 279 9.90 6.28 -7.56
C ALA A 279 8.96 6.36 -8.76
N ASN A 280 7.83 7.06 -8.62
CA ASN A 280 6.86 7.21 -9.70
C ASN A 280 7.41 8.02 -10.88
N VAL A 281 8.13 9.11 -10.61
CA VAL A 281 8.83 9.87 -11.67
C VAL A 281 9.82 8.98 -12.40
N LEU A 282 10.65 8.26 -11.67
CA LEU A 282 11.69 7.42 -12.29
C LEU A 282 11.10 6.23 -13.06
N ALA A 283 10.04 5.63 -12.53
CA ALA A 283 9.34 4.50 -13.14
C ALA A 283 8.67 4.89 -14.47
N ASN A 284 7.93 6.01 -14.50
CA ASN A 284 7.13 6.37 -15.68
C ASN A 284 7.96 7.12 -16.74
N ASP A 285 8.93 7.94 -16.31
CA ASP A 285 9.58 8.88 -17.23
C ASP A 285 11.06 8.57 -17.51
N TRP A 286 11.75 7.73 -16.72
CA TRP A 286 13.23 7.65 -16.81
C TRP A 286 13.81 6.23 -16.93
N THR A 287 12.99 5.20 -17.08
CA THR A 287 13.47 3.81 -17.18
C THR A 287 14.36 3.56 -18.39
N GLN A 288 14.22 4.34 -19.47
CA GLN A 288 15.10 4.33 -20.65
C GLN A 288 16.57 4.59 -20.35
N VAL A 289 16.89 5.22 -19.21
CA VAL A 289 18.28 5.39 -18.76
C VAL A 289 18.90 4.06 -18.32
N TRP A 290 18.10 3.07 -17.94
CA TRP A 290 18.57 1.79 -17.44
C TRP A 290 18.19 0.59 -18.32
N HIS A 291 16.91 0.44 -18.67
CA HIS A 291 16.40 -0.73 -19.39
C HIS A 291 15.22 -0.45 -20.33
N GLY A 292 14.62 0.74 -20.29
CA GLY A 292 13.57 1.16 -21.23
C GLY A 292 12.28 0.32 -21.16
N LEU A 293 12.00 -0.30 -20.01
CA LEU A 293 10.71 -0.97 -19.79
C LEU A 293 9.64 0.10 -19.57
N ASP A 294 8.48 -0.07 -20.22
CA ASP A 294 7.33 0.80 -20.03
C ASP A 294 6.64 0.48 -18.70
N TYR A 295 6.46 1.49 -17.85
CA TYR A 295 5.67 1.39 -16.63
C TYR A 295 4.42 2.26 -16.74
N GLY A 296 3.29 1.72 -16.27
CA GLY A 296 2.01 2.42 -16.25
C GLY A 296 1.52 2.70 -14.83
N ALA A 297 0.81 3.82 -14.66
CA ALA A 297 0.16 4.15 -13.41
C ALA A 297 -0.98 3.17 -13.07
N LYS A 298 -0.89 2.45 -11.95
CA LYS A 298 -1.95 1.52 -11.48
C LYS A 298 -3.09 2.18 -10.69
N HIS A 299 -2.91 3.42 -10.21
CA HIS A 299 -3.92 4.12 -9.40
C HIS A 299 -4.62 5.23 -10.22
N PRO A 300 -5.96 5.35 -10.18
CA PRO A 300 -6.71 6.33 -10.98
C PRO A 300 -6.25 7.78 -10.75
N PHE A 301 -5.93 8.14 -9.51
CA PHE A 301 -5.41 9.48 -9.21
C PHE A 301 -4.05 9.76 -9.87
N ASN A 302 -3.16 8.78 -9.95
CA ASN A 302 -1.87 8.97 -10.60
C ASN A 302 -2.05 9.15 -12.11
N GLN A 303 -2.86 8.28 -12.74
CA GLN A 303 -3.24 8.42 -14.15
C GLN A 303 -3.86 9.79 -14.46
N PHE A 304 -4.71 10.30 -13.55
CA PHE A 304 -5.32 11.62 -13.70
C PHE A 304 -4.27 12.76 -13.69
N VAL A 305 -3.32 12.73 -12.75
CA VAL A 305 -2.25 13.74 -12.67
C VAL A 305 -1.38 13.71 -13.92
N MET A 306 -0.96 12.52 -14.36
CA MET A 306 -0.13 12.35 -15.56
C MET A 306 -0.86 12.80 -16.83
N SER A 307 -2.08 12.31 -17.07
CA SER A 307 -2.88 12.70 -18.25
C SER A 307 -3.17 14.20 -18.32
N THR A 308 -3.45 14.83 -17.18
CA THR A 308 -3.64 16.28 -17.11
C THR A 308 -2.34 17.02 -17.41
N THR A 309 -1.21 16.54 -16.88
CA THR A 309 0.11 17.11 -17.14
C THR A 309 0.47 17.02 -18.62
N ASN A 310 0.32 15.84 -19.22
CA ASN A 310 0.56 15.63 -20.65
C ASN A 310 -0.29 16.59 -21.51
N SER A 311 -1.57 16.71 -21.19
CA SER A 311 -2.49 17.61 -21.90
C SER A 311 -2.12 19.09 -21.75
N LEU A 312 -1.59 19.52 -20.60
CA LEU A 312 -1.18 20.91 -20.34
C LEU A 312 0.20 21.23 -20.91
N GLN A 313 1.12 20.27 -20.87
CA GLN A 313 2.50 20.39 -21.38
C GLN A 313 2.57 20.27 -22.91
N GLY A 314 1.58 19.62 -23.53
CA GLY A 314 1.55 19.33 -24.97
C GLY A 314 2.40 18.12 -25.37
N GLY A 315 2.66 17.22 -24.41
CA GLY A 315 3.52 16.03 -24.57
C GLY A 315 4.57 15.90 -23.47
N THR A 316 5.45 14.91 -23.60
CA THR A 316 6.52 14.57 -22.63
C THR A 316 7.78 15.45 -22.75
N GLU A 317 7.82 16.34 -23.75
CA GLU A 317 8.93 17.23 -24.04
C GLU A 317 8.57 18.70 -23.82
N ILE A 318 9.52 19.48 -23.30
CA ILE A 318 9.44 20.95 -23.24
C ILE A 318 10.64 21.49 -24.00
N LEU A 319 10.38 22.30 -25.04
CA LEU A 319 11.43 22.92 -25.88
C LEU A 319 12.43 21.89 -26.46
N GLY A 320 11.95 20.70 -26.83
CA GLY A 320 12.76 19.62 -27.41
C GLY A 320 13.65 18.88 -26.41
N THR A 321 13.45 19.10 -25.10
CA THR A 321 14.09 18.30 -24.05
C THR A 321 13.03 17.44 -23.39
N TYR A 322 13.32 16.14 -23.27
CA TYR A 322 12.46 15.21 -22.54
C TYR A 322 12.45 15.58 -21.05
N VAL A 323 11.27 15.92 -20.53
CA VAL A 323 11.05 16.25 -19.12
C VAL A 323 10.25 15.15 -18.43
N GLY A 324 9.36 14.47 -19.15
CA GLY A 324 8.40 13.52 -18.57
C GLY A 324 7.11 14.19 -18.11
N GLU A 325 6.19 13.41 -17.54
CA GLU A 325 4.85 13.86 -17.14
C GLU A 325 4.52 13.60 -15.65
N ALA A 326 5.38 12.89 -14.92
CA ALA A 326 5.12 12.51 -13.53
C ALA A 326 5.70 13.50 -12.50
N TRP A 327 6.51 14.49 -12.88
CA TRP A 327 7.10 15.47 -11.93
C TRP A 327 6.07 16.23 -11.06
N PRO A 328 4.89 16.65 -11.57
CA PRO A 328 3.86 17.25 -10.72
C PRO A 328 3.38 16.32 -9.61
N PHE A 329 3.40 15.00 -9.83
CA PHE A 329 3.07 14.02 -8.80
C PHE A 329 4.06 14.09 -7.63
N LEU A 330 5.37 14.22 -7.90
CA LEU A 330 6.38 14.43 -6.85
C LEU A 330 6.10 15.72 -6.06
N LEU A 331 5.75 16.83 -6.72
CA LEU A 331 5.41 18.08 -6.02
C LEU A 331 4.20 17.92 -5.12
N VAL A 332 3.14 17.26 -5.60
CA VAL A 332 1.95 16.93 -4.79
C VAL A 332 2.34 16.04 -3.61
N LYS A 333 3.20 15.04 -3.82
CA LYS A 333 3.70 14.15 -2.78
C LYS A 333 4.63 14.83 -1.78
N LEU A 334 5.22 15.97 -2.09
CA LEU A 334 5.95 16.79 -1.14
C LEU A 334 5.04 17.78 -0.39
N ALA A 335 4.05 18.35 -1.07
CA ALA A 335 3.13 19.34 -0.49
C ALA A 335 2.11 18.70 0.46
N ALA A 336 1.48 17.60 0.04
CA ALA A 336 0.45 16.91 0.82
C ALA A 336 0.90 16.51 2.24
N PRO A 337 2.06 15.84 2.46
CA PRO A 337 2.51 15.51 3.80
C PRO A 337 2.81 16.75 4.64
N VAL A 338 3.32 17.84 4.06
CA VAL A 338 3.55 19.11 4.79
C VAL A 338 2.22 19.69 5.28
N LEU A 339 1.18 19.70 4.43
CA LEU A 339 -0.16 20.14 4.80
C LEU A 339 -0.79 19.24 5.86
N ILE A 340 -0.54 17.92 5.81
CA ILE A 340 -0.99 16.99 6.83
C ILE A 340 -0.28 17.28 8.15
N LEU A 341 1.05 17.43 8.15
CA LEU A 341 1.84 17.71 9.35
C LEU A 341 1.43 19.02 10.04
N ALA A 342 1.00 20.02 9.26
CA ALA A 342 0.45 21.27 9.76
C ALA A 342 -0.80 21.07 10.66
N LEU A 343 -1.52 19.95 10.52
CA LEU A 343 -2.66 19.60 11.39
C LEU A 343 -2.24 18.94 12.71
N PHE A 344 -0.99 18.50 12.83
CA PHE A 344 -0.44 17.84 14.02
C PHE A 344 0.40 18.82 14.83
N ASP A 345 -0.22 19.91 15.25
CA ASP A 345 0.41 20.86 16.16
C ASP A 345 0.66 20.23 17.55
N LYS A 346 1.33 20.99 18.43
CA LYS A 346 1.63 20.52 19.79
C LYS A 346 0.38 20.18 20.58
N GLN A 347 -0.68 20.99 20.46
CA GLN A 347 -1.90 20.80 21.21
C GLN A 347 -2.56 19.47 20.83
N PHE A 348 -2.71 19.19 19.54
CA PHE A 348 -3.27 17.93 19.04
C PHE A 348 -2.45 16.72 19.47
N MET A 349 -1.11 16.83 19.40
CA MET A 349 -0.19 15.79 19.83
C MET A 349 -0.26 15.52 21.35
N ASP A 350 -0.54 16.54 22.17
CA ASP A 350 -0.63 16.42 23.62
C ASP A 350 -2.01 15.94 24.10
N GLU A 351 -3.09 16.41 23.46
CA GLU A 351 -4.47 16.03 23.79
C GLU A 351 -4.80 14.59 23.36
N SER A 352 -4.33 14.19 22.17
CA SER A 352 -4.68 12.89 21.56
C SER A 352 -3.45 12.14 21.03
N PRO A 353 -2.39 11.91 21.84
CA PRO A 353 -1.10 11.40 21.37
C PRO A 353 -1.20 10.05 20.68
N ARG A 354 -2.09 9.18 21.18
CA ARG A 354 -2.36 7.86 20.63
C ARG A 354 -2.92 7.95 19.21
N PHE A 355 -4.01 8.70 19.06
CA PHE A 355 -4.68 8.89 17.78
C PHE A 355 -3.73 9.55 16.79
N ALA A 356 -2.97 10.55 17.25
CA ALA A 356 -2.00 11.25 16.44
C ALA A 356 -0.92 10.32 15.85
N VAL A 357 -0.28 9.47 16.67
CA VAL A 357 0.75 8.54 16.14
C VAL A 357 0.18 7.44 15.26
N MET A 358 -1.07 7.00 15.49
CA MET A 358 -1.75 6.05 14.61
C MET A 358 -2.02 6.68 13.24
N LEU A 359 -2.52 7.92 13.22
CA LEU A 359 -2.81 8.63 11.98
C LEU A 359 -1.53 8.97 11.21
N LEU A 360 -0.48 9.45 11.88
CA LEU A 360 0.84 9.65 11.26
C LEU A 360 1.39 8.34 10.68
N GLY A 361 1.25 7.22 11.41
CA GLY A 361 1.63 5.90 10.92
C GLY A 361 0.88 5.50 9.65
N ALA A 362 -0.43 5.75 9.60
CA ALA A 362 -1.24 5.50 8.42
C ALA A 362 -0.80 6.37 7.22
N VAL A 363 -0.50 7.65 7.44
CA VAL A 363 0.02 8.56 6.41
C VAL A 363 1.34 8.04 5.84
N VAL A 364 2.29 7.64 6.71
CA VAL A 364 3.56 7.03 6.27
C VAL A 364 3.32 5.76 5.45
N ALA A 365 2.41 4.89 5.88
CA ALA A 365 2.09 3.66 5.15
C ALA A 365 1.50 3.92 3.76
N VAL A 366 0.68 4.97 3.62
CA VAL A 366 0.11 5.39 2.32
C VAL A 366 1.20 5.89 1.35
N GLY A 367 2.26 6.53 1.85
CA GLY A 367 3.43 6.89 1.02
C GLY A 367 4.35 5.70 0.74
N LEU A 368 4.85 5.04 1.78
CA LEU A 368 5.87 4.00 1.63
C LEU A 368 5.38 2.71 0.98
N GLY A 369 4.12 2.34 1.13
CA GLY A 369 3.57 1.14 0.50
C GLY A 369 3.78 1.13 -1.01
N PRO A 370 3.16 2.06 -1.76
CA PRO A 370 3.37 2.19 -3.21
C PRO A 370 4.81 2.59 -3.54
N GLY A 371 5.40 3.56 -2.83
CA GLY A 371 6.73 4.06 -3.17
C GLY A 371 7.84 3.03 -3.06
N THR A 372 7.78 2.15 -2.05
CA THR A 372 8.76 1.07 -1.89
C THR A 372 8.56 -0.02 -2.95
N ARG A 373 7.31 -0.37 -3.25
CA ARG A 373 7.02 -1.33 -4.32
C ARG A 373 7.54 -0.83 -5.65
N ASP A 374 7.16 0.37 -6.07
CA ASP A 374 7.53 0.93 -7.37
C ASP A 374 9.06 1.06 -7.49
N MET A 375 9.72 1.58 -6.46
CA MET A 375 11.17 1.71 -6.42
C MET A 375 11.87 0.35 -6.57
N VAL A 376 11.46 -0.66 -5.82
CA VAL A 376 12.13 -1.96 -5.78
C VAL A 376 11.81 -2.77 -7.04
N ARG A 377 10.56 -2.72 -7.51
CA ARG A 377 10.10 -3.36 -8.74
C ARG A 377 10.90 -2.86 -9.95
N VAL A 378 10.97 -1.54 -10.14
CA VAL A 378 11.71 -0.93 -11.26
C VAL A 378 13.21 -1.22 -11.14
N ALA A 379 13.78 -1.12 -9.94
CA ALA A 379 15.17 -1.49 -9.71
C ALA A 379 15.48 -2.95 -10.03
N LEU A 380 14.49 -3.84 -10.00
CA LEU A 380 14.65 -5.25 -10.33
C LEU A 380 14.26 -5.60 -11.78
N GLY A 381 13.82 -4.61 -12.57
CA GLY A 381 13.38 -4.83 -13.94
C GLY A 381 12.13 -5.72 -14.06
N ILE A 382 11.23 -5.66 -13.07
CA ILE A 382 9.99 -6.45 -12.98
C ILE A 382 8.79 -5.59 -13.39
#